data_AF-A0A7W0Q5C1-F1
#
_entry.id   AF-A0A7W0Q5C1-F1
#
_cell.length_a   1.000
_cell.length_b   1.000
_cell.length_c   1.000
_cell.angle_alpha   90.00
_cell.angle_beta   90.00
_cell.angle_gamma   90.00
#
_symmetry.space_group_name_H-M   'P 1'
#
loop_
_entity.id
_entity.type
_entity.pdbx_description
1 polymer ?
#
loop_
_entity_poly.entity_id
_entity_poly.type
_entity_poly.pdbx_seq_one_letter_code
_entity_poly.pdbx_strand_id
1 'polypeptide(L)'
;AEADALAAEAKADLAAIAGVTVGSPVAARGVAMPGVLVTAHIRLVGRGGKVVFTTRQGTAVLAARGSEPSVVAAAIDRALVAAASDVVPPVKTSLGAAPVISGEDTPIGEPGVVLVRLSPRTPWGLVQAEQKYLAGAKGVQRAVIRRLSPGGWVIGVTTTESVERIAAIARKPPASDVTPRVKIVGDIVEVTLAGAP
;
A
#
# COMPACT_ATOMS: atom_id res chain seq x y z
N ALA A 1 -28.40 -1.31 -17.56
CA ALA A 1 -29.71 -0.66 -17.64
C ALA A 1 -30.76 -1.50 -16.91
N GLU A 2 -31.24 -2.62 -17.48
CA GLU A 2 -32.24 -3.49 -16.82
C GLU A 2 -31.70 -4.17 -15.55
N ALA A 3 -30.47 -4.66 -15.63
CA ALA A 3 -29.68 -5.18 -14.51
C ALA A 3 -29.57 -4.23 -13.29
N ASP A 4 -29.35 -2.94 -13.55
CA ASP A 4 -29.19 -1.93 -12.51
C ASP A 4 -30.54 -1.58 -11.86
N ALA A 5 -31.62 -1.64 -12.66
CA ALA A 5 -32.98 -1.44 -12.18
C ALA A 5 -33.43 -2.56 -11.24
N LEU A 6 -33.16 -3.83 -11.58
CA LEU A 6 -33.48 -4.99 -10.73
C LEU A 6 -32.70 -4.97 -9.40
N ALA A 7 -31.42 -4.58 -9.43
CA ALA A 7 -30.61 -4.44 -8.22
C ALA A 7 -31.14 -3.31 -7.30
N ALA A 8 -31.59 -2.20 -7.89
CA ALA A 8 -32.18 -1.09 -7.15
C ALA A 8 -33.54 -1.46 -6.52
N GLU A 9 -34.37 -2.20 -7.26
CA GLU A 9 -35.67 -2.71 -6.79
C GLU A 9 -35.53 -3.66 -5.60
N ALA A 10 -34.52 -4.55 -5.64
CA ALA A 10 -34.25 -5.51 -4.58
C ALA A 10 -33.68 -4.89 -3.29
N LYS A 11 -33.34 -3.58 -3.28
CA LYS A 11 -32.65 -2.88 -2.17
C LYS A 11 -31.38 -3.59 -1.68
N ALA A 12 -30.78 -4.44 -2.52
CA ALA A 12 -29.60 -5.21 -2.16
C ALA A 12 -28.36 -4.32 -2.23
N ASP A 13 -27.45 -4.46 -1.26
CA ASP A 13 -26.18 -3.74 -1.28
C ASP A 13 -25.22 -4.29 -2.37
N LEU A 14 -25.42 -5.55 -2.75
CA LEU A 14 -24.72 -6.26 -3.81
C LEU A 14 -25.69 -7.16 -4.59
N ALA A 15 -25.65 -7.10 -5.92
CA ALA A 15 -26.37 -8.00 -6.81
C ALA A 15 -25.38 -8.74 -7.72
N ALA A 16 -25.63 -10.03 -7.97
CA ALA A 16 -24.92 -10.84 -8.94
C ALA A 16 -25.83 -11.13 -10.12
N ILE A 17 -25.35 -10.84 -11.33
CA ILE A 17 -26.07 -11.13 -12.56
C ILE A 17 -25.35 -12.26 -13.27
N ALA A 18 -26.08 -13.35 -13.50
CA ALA A 18 -25.58 -14.53 -14.17
C ALA A 18 -26.25 -14.68 -15.54
N GLY A 19 -25.45 -14.79 -16.59
CA GLY A 19 -25.89 -15.21 -17.92
C GLY A 19 -25.36 -16.62 -18.20
N VAL A 20 -26.23 -17.56 -18.53
CA VAL A 20 -25.85 -18.93 -18.87
C VAL A 20 -26.31 -19.24 -20.29
N THR A 21 -25.41 -19.80 -21.09
CA THR A 21 -25.70 -20.29 -22.43
C THR A 21 -25.38 -21.78 -22.48
N VAL A 22 -26.36 -22.55 -22.94
CA VAL A 22 -26.24 -23.99 -23.13
C VAL A 22 -26.20 -24.24 -24.64
N GLY A 23 -25.10 -24.84 -25.12
CA GLY A 23 -24.92 -25.18 -26.53
C GLY A 23 -25.80 -26.35 -26.98
N SER A 24 -25.84 -26.59 -28.28
CA SER A 24 -26.45 -27.80 -28.82
C SER A 24 -25.66 -29.06 -28.42
N PRO A 25 -26.30 -30.24 -28.34
CA PRO A 25 -25.60 -31.49 -28.10
C PRO A 25 -24.64 -31.83 -29.25
N VAL A 26 -23.39 -32.16 -28.92
CA VAL A 26 -22.34 -32.52 -29.88
C VAL A 26 -21.74 -33.87 -29.50
N ALA A 27 -21.46 -34.72 -30.51
CA ALA A 27 -20.77 -35.98 -30.29
C ALA A 27 -19.33 -35.72 -29.79
N ALA A 28 -18.98 -36.28 -28.63
CA ALA A 28 -17.65 -36.14 -28.03
C ALA A 28 -16.85 -37.44 -28.20
N ARG A 29 -15.60 -37.32 -28.67
CA ARG A 29 -14.72 -38.48 -28.88
C ARG A 29 -14.47 -39.20 -27.55
N GLY A 30 -14.75 -40.50 -27.49
CA GLY A 30 -14.53 -41.33 -26.30
C GLY A 30 -15.64 -41.24 -25.25
N VAL A 31 -16.79 -40.62 -25.55
CA VAL A 31 -17.96 -40.55 -24.67
C VAL A 31 -19.15 -41.19 -25.39
N ALA A 32 -19.85 -42.11 -24.72
CA ALA A 32 -20.95 -42.87 -25.32
C ALA A 32 -22.21 -42.02 -25.61
N MET A 33 -22.35 -40.88 -24.94
CA MET A 33 -23.48 -39.95 -25.08
C MET A 33 -23.02 -38.59 -25.63
N PRO A 34 -23.89 -37.85 -26.35
CA PRO A 34 -23.57 -36.49 -26.78
C PRO A 34 -23.33 -35.59 -25.58
N GLY A 35 -22.31 -34.75 -25.67
CA GLY A 35 -21.97 -33.76 -24.67
C GLY A 35 -22.56 -32.39 -24.99
N VAL A 36 -22.61 -31.51 -24.00
CA VAL A 36 -23.09 -30.13 -24.17
C VAL A 36 -22.06 -29.16 -23.61
N LEU A 37 -21.82 -28.06 -24.30
CA LEU A 37 -20.99 -26.97 -23.79
C LEU A 37 -21.87 -25.99 -23.01
N VAL A 38 -21.51 -25.71 -21.77
CA VAL A 38 -22.17 -24.72 -20.93
C VAL A 38 -21.22 -23.56 -20.69
N THR A 39 -21.66 -22.35 -21.03
CA THR A 39 -20.91 -21.12 -20.78
C THR A 39 -21.67 -20.29 -19.75
N ALA A 40 -21.00 -19.89 -18.68
CA ALA A 40 -21.55 -19.01 -17.66
C ALA A 40 -20.75 -17.71 -17.58
N HIS A 41 -21.46 -16.60 -17.47
CA HIS A 41 -20.91 -15.26 -17.26
C HIS A 41 -21.51 -14.67 -15.99
N ILE A 42 -20.68 -14.13 -15.10
CA ILE A 42 -21.14 -13.48 -13.88
C ILE A 42 -20.58 -12.06 -13.80
N ARG A 43 -21.45 -11.12 -13.42
CA ARG A 43 -21.09 -9.74 -13.12
C ARG A 43 -21.65 -9.33 -11.76
N LEU A 44 -20.82 -8.74 -10.91
CA LEU A 44 -21.26 -8.14 -9.64
C LEU A 44 -21.57 -6.65 -9.83
N VAL A 45 -22.66 -6.19 -9.21
CA VAL A 45 -23.13 -4.80 -9.23
C VAL A 45 -23.38 -4.34 -7.79
N GLY A 46 -22.77 -3.24 -7.39
CA GLY A 46 -22.95 -2.62 -6.07
C GLY A 46 -23.95 -1.46 -6.11
N ARG A 47 -24.61 -1.21 -4.96
CA ARG A 47 -25.62 -0.15 -4.83
C ARG A 47 -25.02 1.26 -5.00
N GLY A 48 -25.72 2.11 -5.78
CA GLY A 48 -25.43 3.54 -5.90
C GLY A 48 -24.29 3.91 -6.86
N GLY A 49 -23.90 3.02 -7.77
CA GLY A 49 -22.84 3.29 -8.75
C GLY A 49 -21.44 3.52 -8.15
N LYS A 50 -21.32 3.45 -6.81
CA LYS A 50 -20.04 3.30 -6.12
C LYS A 50 -19.53 1.92 -6.47
N VAL A 51 -18.76 1.89 -7.55
CA VAL A 51 -17.92 0.79 -7.99
C VAL A 51 -17.08 0.35 -6.79
N VAL A 52 -17.56 -0.61 -6.01
CA VAL A 52 -16.73 -1.23 -4.96
C VAL A 52 -15.63 -2.04 -5.65
N PHE A 53 -15.91 -2.55 -6.86
CA PHE A 53 -14.94 -3.27 -7.69
C PHE A 53 -15.24 -2.96 -9.15
N THR A 54 -14.25 -2.44 -9.87
CA THR A 54 -14.29 -2.20 -11.32
C THR A 54 -14.71 -3.48 -12.03
N THR A 55 -16.00 -3.59 -12.37
CA THR A 55 -16.59 -4.58 -13.30
C THR A 55 -15.74 -5.84 -13.52
N ARG A 56 -15.58 -6.67 -12.48
CA ARG A 56 -15.04 -8.00 -12.69
C ARG A 56 -16.15 -8.83 -13.34
N GLN A 57 -15.89 -9.25 -14.57
CA GLN A 57 -16.70 -10.24 -15.27
C GLN A 57 -15.97 -11.57 -15.16
N GLY A 58 -16.65 -12.57 -14.63
CA GLY A 58 -16.16 -13.95 -14.58
C GLY A 58 -16.78 -14.71 -15.72
N THR A 59 -16.00 -15.54 -16.40
CA THR A 59 -16.50 -16.38 -17.48
C THR A 59 -15.93 -17.77 -17.31
N ALA A 60 -16.82 -18.77 -17.27
CA ALA A 60 -16.42 -20.16 -17.22
C ALA A 60 -17.12 -20.96 -18.31
N VAL A 61 -16.39 -21.90 -18.88
CA VAL A 61 -16.90 -22.84 -19.88
C VAL A 61 -16.70 -24.24 -19.32
N LEU A 62 -17.78 -25.03 -19.30
CA LEU A 62 -17.77 -26.40 -18.82
C LEU A 62 -18.40 -27.33 -19.86
N ALA A 63 -17.77 -28.48 -20.09
CA ALA A 63 -18.35 -29.52 -20.91
C ALA A 63 -19.13 -30.52 -20.04
N ALA A 64 -20.43 -30.64 -20.27
CA ALA A 64 -21.27 -31.70 -19.74
C ALA A 64 -21.05 -32.99 -20.55
N ARG A 65 -20.71 -34.09 -19.89
CA ARG A 65 -20.58 -35.42 -20.51
C ARG A 65 -21.92 -36.14 -20.54
N GLY A 66 -22.87 -35.55 -21.26
CA GLY A 66 -24.25 -36.02 -21.37
C GLY A 66 -25.19 -34.84 -21.62
N SER A 67 -26.32 -35.12 -22.28
CA SER A 67 -27.37 -34.13 -22.60
C SER A 67 -28.62 -34.27 -21.73
N GLU A 68 -28.59 -35.14 -20.72
CA GLU A 68 -29.70 -35.30 -19.79
C GLU A 68 -29.91 -34.04 -18.94
N PRO A 69 -31.16 -33.65 -18.62
CA PRO A 69 -31.43 -32.41 -17.89
C PRO A 69 -30.71 -32.30 -16.54
N SER A 70 -30.57 -33.41 -15.80
CA SER A 70 -29.87 -33.46 -14.52
C SER A 70 -28.36 -33.22 -14.66
N VAL A 71 -27.74 -33.79 -15.70
CA VAL A 71 -26.31 -33.65 -16.00
C VAL A 71 -26.00 -32.23 -16.48
N VAL A 72 -26.87 -31.66 -17.31
CA VAL A 72 -26.77 -30.28 -17.77
C VAL A 72 -26.97 -29.30 -16.61
N ALA A 73 -27.95 -29.51 -15.72
CA ALA A 73 -28.13 -28.69 -14.52
C ALA A 73 -26.89 -28.70 -13.62
N ALA A 74 -26.31 -29.87 -13.35
CA ALA A 74 -25.07 -29.99 -12.57
C ALA A 74 -23.85 -29.36 -13.27
N ALA A 75 -23.86 -29.26 -14.60
CA ALA A 75 -22.83 -28.54 -15.36
C ALA A 75 -23.03 -27.02 -15.29
N ILE A 76 -24.27 -26.55 -15.31
CA ILE A 76 -24.63 -25.14 -15.10
C ILE A 76 -24.19 -24.66 -13.71
N ASP A 77 -24.51 -25.41 -12.65
CA ASP A 77 -24.11 -25.04 -11.29
C ASP A 77 -22.59 -24.93 -11.16
N ARG A 78 -21.86 -25.89 -11.72
CA ARG A 78 -20.39 -25.88 -11.72
C ARG A 78 -19.82 -24.73 -12.53
N ALA A 79 -20.40 -24.42 -13.70
CA ALA A 79 -19.97 -23.29 -14.52
C ALA A 79 -20.23 -21.96 -13.79
N LEU A 80 -21.37 -21.82 -13.10
CA LEU A 80 -21.68 -20.63 -12.30
C LEU A 80 -20.71 -20.46 -11.12
N VAL A 81 -20.41 -21.52 -10.38
CA VAL A 81 -19.45 -21.46 -9.27
C VAL A 81 -18.06 -21.07 -9.76
N ALA A 82 -17.60 -21.65 -10.88
CA ALA A 82 -16.32 -21.31 -11.49
C ALA A 82 -16.27 -19.85 -11.99
N ALA A 83 -17.35 -19.38 -12.63
CA ALA A 83 -17.45 -17.98 -13.03
C ALA A 83 -17.49 -17.05 -11.81
N ALA A 84 -18.08 -17.47 -10.68
CA ALA A 84 -18.17 -16.67 -9.47
C ALA A 84 -16.80 -16.53 -8.78
N SER A 85 -15.96 -17.58 -8.77
CA SER A 85 -14.64 -17.52 -8.14
C SER A 85 -13.72 -16.47 -8.74
N ASP A 86 -13.88 -16.16 -10.04
CA ASP A 86 -13.09 -15.12 -10.71
C ASP A 86 -13.51 -13.70 -10.31
N VAL A 87 -14.75 -13.54 -9.84
CA VAL A 87 -15.36 -12.24 -9.56
C VAL A 87 -15.35 -11.92 -8.08
N VAL A 88 -15.47 -12.92 -7.21
CA VAL A 88 -15.43 -12.75 -5.75
C VAL A 88 -14.00 -12.33 -5.35
N PRO A 89 -13.83 -11.15 -4.73
CA PRO A 89 -12.50 -10.74 -4.27
C PRO A 89 -12.01 -11.70 -3.19
N PRO A 90 -10.72 -12.05 -3.15
CA PRO A 90 -10.16 -12.77 -2.02
C PRO A 90 -10.42 -11.95 -0.75
N VAL A 91 -10.71 -12.64 0.36
CA VAL A 91 -10.85 -11.99 1.67
C VAL A 91 -9.62 -11.10 1.88
N LYS A 92 -9.84 -9.81 2.13
CA LYS A 92 -8.75 -8.85 2.40
C LYS A 92 -7.93 -9.41 3.55
N THR A 93 -6.81 -10.04 3.21
CA THR A 93 -5.86 -10.50 4.22
C THR A 93 -5.15 -9.23 4.66
N SER A 94 -5.44 -8.79 5.89
CA SER A 94 -4.62 -7.76 6.50
C SER A 94 -3.20 -8.32 6.50
N LEU A 95 -2.32 -7.76 5.66
CA LEU A 95 -0.90 -8.02 5.79
C LEU A 95 -0.58 -7.63 7.23
N GLY A 96 -0.13 -8.59 8.03
CA GLY A 96 0.30 -8.32 9.39
C GLY A 96 1.20 -7.10 9.36
N ALA A 97 1.05 -6.21 10.35
CA ALA A 97 1.88 -5.02 10.46
C ALA A 97 3.31 -5.43 10.15
N ALA A 98 3.89 -4.82 9.10
CA ALA A 98 5.26 -5.11 8.71
C ALA A 98 6.08 -5.12 9.99
N PRO A 99 6.90 -6.17 10.24
CA PRO A 99 7.69 -6.21 11.47
C PRO A 99 8.38 -4.87 11.57
N VAL A 100 8.18 -4.18 12.69
CA VAL A 100 8.92 -2.97 12.99
C VAL A 100 10.37 -3.44 12.96
N ILE A 101 11.06 -3.17 11.85
CA ILE A 101 12.48 -3.40 11.74
C ILE A 101 13.07 -2.37 12.68
N SER A 102 13.22 -2.76 13.95
CA SER A 102 14.03 -2.08 14.95
C SER A 102 15.50 -2.36 14.66
N GLY A 103 15.90 -2.16 13.41
CA GLY A 103 17.28 -1.88 13.10
C GLY A 103 17.54 -0.50 13.66
N GLU A 104 18.42 -0.41 14.63
CA GLU A 104 19.12 0.83 14.92
C GLU A 104 19.86 1.20 13.64
N ASP A 105 19.16 1.95 12.77
CA ASP A 105 19.66 2.48 11.51
C ASP A 105 20.57 3.65 11.85
N THR A 106 21.61 3.36 12.63
CA THR A 106 22.64 4.29 13.06
C THR A 106 23.39 4.66 11.79
N PRO A 107 23.18 5.87 11.26
CA PRO A 107 23.79 6.25 9.99
C PRO A 107 25.31 6.19 10.14
N ILE A 108 25.98 5.50 9.22
CA ILE A 108 27.43 5.34 9.24
C ILE A 108 28.03 6.71 8.89
N GLY A 109 28.94 7.20 9.72
CA GLY A 109 29.67 8.45 9.48
C GLY A 109 30.45 8.38 8.17
N GLU A 110 30.26 9.36 7.29
CA GLU A 110 31.08 9.54 6.09
C GLU A 110 32.23 10.52 6.40
N PRO A 111 33.44 10.31 5.89
CA PRO A 111 34.55 11.25 6.08
C PRO A 111 34.15 12.67 5.62
N GLY A 112 34.31 13.65 6.51
CA GLY A 112 33.95 15.05 6.23
C GLY A 112 32.45 15.36 6.29
N VAL A 113 31.62 14.43 6.79
CA VAL A 113 30.19 14.64 6.99
C VAL A 113 29.82 14.34 8.44
N VAL A 114 29.39 15.37 9.17
CA VAL A 114 28.83 15.23 10.50
C VAL A 114 27.32 15.01 10.38
N LEU A 115 26.81 13.98 11.06
CA LEU A 115 25.40 13.61 10.99
C LEU A 115 24.64 14.22 12.17
N VAL A 116 23.63 15.02 11.87
CA VAL A 116 22.73 15.63 12.87
C VAL A 116 21.39 14.91 12.82
N ARG A 117 21.02 14.24 13.91
CA ARG A 117 19.78 13.47 14.03
C ARG A 117 18.75 14.24 14.86
N LEU A 118 17.57 14.45 14.30
CA LEU A 118 16.41 15.04 14.97
C LEU A 118 15.38 13.97 15.33
N SER A 119 14.61 14.21 16.38
CA SER A 119 13.52 13.32 16.81
C SER A 119 12.46 13.11 15.72
N PRO A 120 11.84 11.91 15.61
CA PRO A 120 10.75 11.68 14.65
C PRO A 120 9.52 12.54 14.90
N ARG A 121 9.37 13.08 16.11
CA ARG A 121 8.25 13.97 16.46
C ARG A 121 8.50 15.44 16.09
N THR A 122 9.68 15.78 15.57
CA THR A 122 10.00 17.15 15.19
C THR A 122 9.19 17.56 13.94
N PRO A 123 8.38 18.64 14.02
CA PRO A 123 7.63 19.16 12.87
C PRO A 123 8.54 19.53 11.71
N TRP A 124 8.07 19.30 10.48
CA TRP A 124 8.84 19.55 9.26
C TRP A 124 9.38 20.99 9.16
N GLY A 125 8.61 21.99 9.61
CA GLY A 125 9.06 23.39 9.62
C GLY A 125 10.32 23.62 10.46
N LEU A 126 10.44 22.94 11.60
CA LEU A 126 11.64 23.01 12.44
C LEU A 126 12.82 22.25 11.83
N VAL A 127 12.56 21.14 11.14
CA VAL A 127 13.61 20.40 10.40
C VAL A 127 14.21 21.26 9.29
N GLN A 128 13.37 21.98 8.53
CA GLN A 128 13.83 22.88 7.48
C GLN A 128 14.58 24.09 8.05
N ALA A 129 14.11 24.64 9.18
CA ALA A 129 14.80 25.73 9.88
C ALA A 129 16.19 25.30 10.35
N GLU A 130 16.31 24.12 10.96
CA GLU A 130 17.58 23.55 11.41
C GLU A 130 18.52 23.29 10.24
N GLN A 131 18.03 22.72 9.14
CA GLN A 131 18.83 22.49 7.93
C GLN A 131 19.39 23.81 7.38
N LYS A 132 18.56 24.86 7.27
CA LYS A 132 18.99 26.17 6.79
C LYS A 132 19.99 26.82 7.74
N TYR A 133 19.77 26.69 9.04
CA TYR A 133 20.67 27.23 10.06
C TYR A 133 22.05 26.59 9.98
N LEU A 134 22.11 25.25 9.91
CA LEU A 134 23.36 24.52 9.75
C LEU A 134 24.04 24.85 8.42
N ALA A 135 23.29 24.99 7.32
CA ALA A 135 23.84 25.39 6.03
C ALA A 135 24.44 26.82 6.04
N GLY A 136 23.90 27.72 6.87
CA GLY A 136 24.39 29.09 7.03
C GLY A 136 25.54 29.25 8.03
N ALA A 137 25.94 28.18 8.72
CA ALA A 137 26.95 28.26 9.76
C ALA A 137 28.37 28.32 9.19
N LYS A 138 29.23 29.14 9.81
CA LYS A 138 30.63 29.28 9.40
C LYS A 138 31.38 27.95 9.53
N GLY A 139 32.00 27.50 8.44
CA GLY A 139 32.73 26.23 8.36
C GLY A 139 31.90 25.06 7.82
N VAL A 140 30.59 25.25 7.60
CA VAL A 140 29.74 24.27 6.91
C VAL A 140 29.74 24.55 5.41
N GLN A 141 30.06 23.55 4.60
CA GLN A 141 30.01 23.66 3.14
C GLN A 141 28.60 23.39 2.62
N ARG A 142 27.90 22.42 3.23
CA ARG A 142 26.58 21.97 2.78
C ARG A 142 25.84 21.24 3.89
N ALA A 143 24.53 21.49 4.05
CA ALA A 143 23.66 20.70 4.90
C ALA A 143 22.47 20.15 4.09
N VAL A 144 22.33 18.82 4.05
CA VAL A 144 21.30 18.11 3.27
C VAL A 144 20.54 17.16 4.15
N ILE A 145 19.20 17.16 4.03
CA ILE A 145 18.36 16.14 4.64
C ILE A 145 18.58 14.84 3.86
N ARG A 146 19.22 13.86 4.49
CA ARG A 146 19.62 12.61 3.83
C ARG A 146 18.57 11.53 3.90
N ARG A 147 17.84 11.43 5.02
CA ARG A 147 16.89 10.32 5.21
C ARG A 147 15.81 10.62 6.24
N LEU A 148 14.65 10.01 6.00
CA LEU A 148 13.57 9.78 6.95
C LEU A 148 13.81 8.39 7.56
N SER A 149 14.43 8.33 8.74
CA SER A 149 14.63 7.07 9.46
C SER A 149 13.40 6.80 10.35
N PRO A 150 13.07 5.54 10.69
CA PRO A 150 12.06 5.26 11.72
C PRO A 150 12.39 5.96 13.05
N GLY A 151 13.68 6.21 13.28
CA GLY A 151 14.22 6.90 14.44
C GLY A 151 14.34 8.42 14.33
N GLY A 152 13.79 9.05 13.27
CA GLY A 152 13.76 10.50 13.10
C GLY A 152 14.42 11.03 11.82
N TRP A 153 14.66 12.34 11.78
CA TRP A 153 15.23 13.03 10.62
C TRP A 153 16.75 13.07 10.71
N VAL A 154 17.45 12.86 9.60
CA VAL A 154 18.92 12.95 9.55
C VAL A 154 19.36 14.02 8.56
N ILE A 155 20.12 14.98 9.06
CA ILE A 155 20.76 16.05 8.29
C ILE A 155 22.26 15.73 8.21
N GLY A 156 22.77 15.52 7.00
CA GLY A 156 24.20 15.40 6.75
C GLY A 156 24.81 16.78 6.54
N VAL A 157 25.76 17.14 7.40
CA VAL A 157 26.49 18.41 7.38
C VAL A 157 27.89 18.15 6.86
N THR A 158 28.17 18.51 5.62
CA THR A 158 29.51 18.46 5.03
C THR A 158 30.34 19.62 5.59
N THR A 159 31.42 19.30 6.31
CA THR A 159 32.26 20.28 7.00
C THR A 159 33.68 19.76 7.20
N THR A 160 34.64 20.67 7.32
CA THR A 160 36.01 20.40 7.78
C THR A 160 36.18 20.62 9.29
N GLU A 161 35.12 21.05 9.97
CA GLU A 161 35.10 21.33 11.40
C GLU A 161 34.85 20.04 12.20
N SER A 162 35.23 20.06 13.49
CA SER A 162 35.03 18.92 14.38
C SER A 162 33.54 18.70 14.73
N VAL A 163 33.20 17.49 15.16
CA VAL A 163 31.83 17.11 15.58
C VAL A 163 31.36 17.97 16.75
N GLU A 164 32.26 18.32 17.67
CA GLU A 164 31.96 19.19 18.82
C GLU A 164 31.60 20.60 18.38
N ARG A 165 32.25 21.11 17.33
CA ARG A 165 31.94 22.42 16.77
C ARG A 165 30.54 22.44 16.16
N ILE A 166 30.18 21.40 15.40
CA ILE A 166 28.83 21.25 14.85
C ILE A 166 27.79 21.06 15.97
N ALA A 167 28.10 20.29 17.01
CA ALA A 167 27.23 20.15 18.17
C ALA A 167 27.01 21.48 18.92
N ALA A 168 28.04 22.33 19.00
CA ALA A 168 27.92 23.67 19.59
C ALA A 168 27.07 24.61 18.75
N ILE A 169 27.08 24.45 17.42
CA ILE A 169 26.21 25.20 16.50
C ILE A 169 24.77 24.71 16.67
N ALA A 170 24.52 23.40 16.62
CA ALA A 170 23.18 22.82 16.80
C ALA A 170 22.57 23.06 18.20
N ARG A 171 23.40 23.39 19.20
CA ARG A 171 22.93 23.80 20.55
C ARG A 171 22.33 25.22 20.54
N LYS A 172 22.57 26.02 19.50
CA LYS A 172 21.92 27.32 19.32
C LYS A 172 20.73 27.12 18.38
N PRO A 173 19.50 27.09 18.92
CA PRO A 173 18.33 26.80 18.12
C PRO A 173 18.09 27.90 17.09
N PRO A 174 17.50 27.58 15.93
CA PRO A 174 17.11 28.56 14.93
C PRO A 174 15.94 29.45 15.39
N ALA A 175 15.18 29.03 16.41
CA ALA A 175 14.07 29.76 17.01
C ALA A 175 14.34 30.01 18.50
N SER A 176 14.06 31.22 18.99
CA SER A 176 14.30 31.65 20.38
C SER A 176 13.56 30.84 21.42
N ASP A 177 12.47 30.16 21.01
CA ASP A 177 11.50 29.53 21.91
C ASP A 177 11.69 28.01 22.01
N VAL A 178 12.72 27.47 21.35
CA VAL A 178 13.03 26.03 21.34
C VAL A 178 14.26 25.80 22.19
N THR A 179 14.20 24.89 23.16
CA THR A 179 15.40 24.49 23.93
C THR A 179 15.98 23.20 23.33
N PRO A 180 17.10 23.25 22.59
CA PRO A 180 17.70 22.05 22.02
C PRO A 180 18.47 21.29 23.11
N ARG A 181 18.23 19.99 23.21
CA ARG A 181 19.13 19.06 23.93
C ARG A 181 20.01 18.39 22.89
N VAL A 182 21.32 18.59 23.01
CA VAL A 182 22.33 18.03 22.10
C VAL A 182 23.16 16.99 22.82
N LYS A 183 23.25 15.78 22.26
CA LYS A 183 24.09 14.68 22.72
C LYS A 183 24.99 14.23 21.57
N ILE A 184 26.26 13.97 21.84
CA ILE A 184 27.17 13.37 20.87
C ILE A 184 27.20 11.87 21.14
N VAL A 185 26.97 11.06 20.10
CA VAL A 185 27.00 9.60 20.14
C VAL A 185 27.95 9.14 19.02
N GLY A 186 29.22 8.92 19.36
CA GLY A 186 30.26 8.69 18.35
C GLY A 186 30.40 9.90 17.43
N ASP A 187 30.28 9.67 16.12
CA ASP A 187 30.36 10.71 15.08
C ASP A 187 29.01 11.39 14.77
N ILE A 188 27.98 11.10 15.57
CA ILE A 188 26.61 11.58 15.36
C ILE A 188 26.24 12.59 16.44
N VAL A 189 25.64 13.70 16.03
CA VAL A 189 25.05 14.72 16.89
C VAL A 189 23.55 14.50 16.97
N GLU A 190 23.07 13.99 18.10
CA GLU A 190 21.63 13.85 18.36
C GLU A 190 21.09 15.16 18.94
N VAL A 191 20.06 15.71 18.29
CA VAL A 191 19.43 16.97 18.65
C VAL A 191 17.94 16.70 18.93
N THR A 192 17.54 16.92 20.16
CA THR A 192 16.12 16.92 20.55
C THR A 192 15.66 18.36 20.68
N LEU A 193 14.82 18.80 19.73
CA LEU A 193 14.16 20.10 19.78
C LEU A 193 12.87 19.96 20.59
N ALA A 194 12.82 20.58 21.77
CA ALA A 194 11.62 20.68 22.59
C ALA A 194 11.18 22.14 22.68
N GLY A 195 9.95 22.42 22.24
CA GLY A 195 9.32 23.75 22.20
C GLY A 195 7.93 23.62 21.57
N ALA A 196 6.99 24.49 21.97
CA ALA A 196 5.58 24.40 21.58
C ALA A 196 5.37 24.59 20.05
N PRO A 197 4.32 23.97 19.46
CA PRO A 197 3.89 24.28 18.08
C PRO A 197 3.45 25.74 17.91
#